data_AF-A0AAU4JVP5-F1
#
_entry.id   AF-A0AAU4JVP5-F1
#
_cell.length_a   1.000
_cell.length_b   1.000
_cell.length_c   1.000
_cell.angle_alpha   90.00
_cell.angle_beta   90.00
_cell.angle_gamma   90.00
#
_symmetry.space_group_name_H-M   'P 1'
#
loop_
_entity.id
_entity.type
_entity.pdbx_description
1 polymer ?
#
loop_
_entity_poly.entity_id
_entity_poly.type
_entity_poly.pdbx_seq_one_letter_code
_entity_poly.pdbx_strand_id
1 'polypeptide(L)'
;MFALGVALPAGTASAAPPTGLRAAAPDSDEEGGTPALRAQLEAASKGYLDAKRALDTSVQRQKQLATQLTTIEVEIDQRNGKVSEIAEVAYRTGRLGAMSALLNSNTPEGFMDRAAALDAVAANEDRVLRDLLNSKDKANRTRVALDGEINEQRKQVAVMAKRKEQAERALTVATTPKPQTTADAGSNRGTSSANAKAAPRNSDGSWPSESCSINDPTPASGCITPRTLHALNQAKAAGFTRYVSCHRPSGSGEHPKGRACDFAAQKGGFGGDATGGDKTYGNNLAAYFIRNADRLAVLYVIWYRQIWLPSSGWKSYSGAHGTPSTDHTNHVHLSVY
;
A
#
# COMPACT_ATOMS: atom_id res chain seq x y z
N MET A 1 61.10 43.24 56.74
CA MET A 1 59.86 43.39 55.97
C MET A 1 59.83 42.26 54.95
N PHE A 2 58.96 41.28 55.17
CA PHE A 2 58.83 40.04 54.41
C PHE A 2 58.18 40.31 53.04
N ALA A 3 58.63 39.61 51.99
CA ALA A 3 57.76 39.11 50.92
C ALA A 3 58.49 38.00 50.14
N LEU A 4 58.24 36.74 50.51
CA LEU A 4 58.59 35.54 49.76
C LEU A 4 57.47 35.29 48.73
N GLY A 5 57.78 35.37 47.43
CA GLY A 5 56.86 35.06 46.34
C GLY A 5 57.15 33.68 45.76
N VAL A 6 56.23 32.74 45.94
CA VAL A 6 56.29 31.35 45.45
C VAL A 6 55.95 31.31 43.96
N ALA A 7 56.80 30.67 43.16
CA ALA A 7 56.55 30.35 41.75
C ALA A 7 55.81 29.01 41.62
N LEU A 8 54.66 29.01 40.93
CA LEU A 8 53.90 27.81 40.55
C LEU A 8 54.13 27.52 39.07
N PRO A 9 54.41 26.26 38.65
CA PRO A 9 54.48 25.91 37.24
C PRO A 9 53.05 25.76 36.66
N ALA A 10 52.83 26.37 35.50
CA ALA A 10 51.60 26.24 34.73
C ALA A 10 51.47 24.80 34.19
N GLY A 11 50.50 24.04 34.71
CA GLY A 11 50.13 22.74 34.18
C GLY A 11 49.54 22.88 32.78
N THR A 12 50.04 22.08 31.85
CA THR A 12 49.44 21.92 30.52
C THR A 12 48.10 21.20 30.66
N ALA A 13 47.00 21.94 30.53
CA ALA A 13 45.68 21.35 30.41
C ALA A 13 45.56 20.64 29.06
N SER A 14 45.59 19.30 29.06
CA SER A 14 45.13 18.52 27.91
C SER A 14 43.63 18.77 27.73
N ALA A 15 43.28 19.51 26.69
CA ALA A 15 41.91 19.65 26.24
C ALA A 15 41.36 18.28 25.86
N ALA A 16 40.33 17.82 26.56
CA ALA A 16 39.53 16.70 26.11
C ALA A 16 38.95 17.03 24.72
N PRO A 17 38.86 16.06 23.78
CA PRO A 17 38.22 16.30 22.50
C PRO A 17 36.77 16.75 22.75
N PRO A 18 36.24 17.70 21.97
CA PRO A 18 34.86 18.12 22.13
C PRO A 18 33.97 16.89 21.94
N THR A 19 33.23 16.54 22.99
CA THR A 19 32.02 15.71 22.89
C THR A 19 31.20 16.27 21.73
N GLY A 20 31.11 15.50 20.64
CA GLY A 20 30.46 15.93 19.41
C GLY A 20 29.07 16.47 19.71
N LEU A 21 28.90 17.78 19.52
CA LEU A 21 27.61 18.43 19.53
C LEU A 21 26.74 17.69 18.50
N ARG A 22 25.64 17.10 18.96
CA ARG A 22 24.58 16.61 18.07
C ARG A 22 24.07 17.83 17.32
N ALA A 23 24.43 17.97 16.06
CA ALA A 23 23.83 18.98 15.21
C ALA A 23 22.32 18.75 15.21
N ALA A 24 21.57 19.80 15.56
CA ALA A 24 20.12 19.77 15.51
C ALA A 24 19.64 19.40 14.09
N ALA A 25 18.42 18.90 13.99
CA ALA A 25 17.78 18.80 12.68
C ALA A 25 17.79 20.18 12.01
N PRO A 26 18.01 20.27 10.69
CA PRO A 26 17.92 21.55 10.00
C PRO A 26 16.52 22.16 10.20
N ASP A 27 16.46 23.36 10.76
CA ASP A 27 15.23 24.04 11.21
C ASP A 27 14.46 24.77 10.09
N SER A 28 14.92 24.67 8.83
CA SER A 28 14.37 25.42 7.68
C SER A 28 13.69 24.49 6.64
N ASP A 29 12.98 25.05 5.62
CA ASP A 29 12.14 24.35 4.60
C ASP A 29 12.97 23.47 3.62
N GLU A 30 13.87 22.66 4.17
CA GLU A 30 14.99 21.98 3.50
C GLU A 30 14.68 20.57 3.03
N GLU A 31 13.41 20.15 2.93
CA GLU A 31 13.04 18.85 2.32
C GLU A 31 13.39 18.79 0.81
N GLY A 32 14.13 19.77 0.27
CA GLY A 32 14.50 19.89 -1.14
C GLY A 32 13.32 20.22 -2.06
N GLY A 33 13.58 20.80 -3.24
CA GLY A 33 12.52 21.21 -4.16
C GLY A 33 11.60 22.33 -3.64
N THR A 34 10.51 22.59 -4.35
CA THR A 34 9.55 23.67 -4.02
C THR A 34 8.33 23.13 -3.28
N PRO A 35 7.59 23.96 -2.50
CA PRO A 35 6.33 23.55 -1.89
C PRO A 35 5.33 22.95 -2.91
N ALA A 36 5.27 23.53 -4.11
CA ALA A 36 4.42 23.04 -5.20
C ALA A 36 4.84 21.66 -5.69
N LEU A 37 6.15 21.38 -5.79
CA LEU A 37 6.67 20.05 -6.12
C LEU A 37 6.23 19.03 -5.07
N ARG A 38 6.47 19.32 -3.79
CA ARG A 38 6.14 18.41 -2.68
C ARG A 38 4.65 18.08 -2.65
N ALA A 39 3.79 19.08 -2.82
CA ALA A 39 2.34 18.88 -2.90
C ALA A 39 1.93 17.99 -4.09
N GLN A 40 2.55 18.17 -5.26
CA GLN A 40 2.29 17.33 -6.44
C GLN A 40 2.77 15.89 -6.22
N LEU A 41 3.93 15.69 -5.61
CA LEU A 41 4.48 14.37 -5.28
C LEU A 41 3.61 13.64 -4.25
N GLU A 42 3.13 14.34 -3.22
CA GLU A 42 2.19 13.80 -2.25
C GLU A 42 0.90 13.34 -2.95
N ALA A 43 0.25 14.23 -3.70
CA ALA A 43 -1.02 13.93 -4.38
C ALA A 43 -0.89 12.79 -5.39
N ALA A 44 0.22 12.76 -6.14
CA ALA A 44 0.51 11.69 -7.08
C ALA A 44 0.73 10.34 -6.37
N SER A 45 1.54 10.33 -5.32
CA SER A 45 1.88 9.10 -4.57
C SER A 45 0.68 8.54 -3.84
N LYS A 46 -0.11 9.38 -3.14
CA LYS A 46 -1.38 8.97 -2.52
C LYS A 46 -2.34 8.37 -3.54
N GLY A 47 -2.60 9.09 -4.63
CA GLY A 47 -3.50 8.63 -5.68
C GLY A 47 -3.04 7.34 -6.35
N TYR A 48 -1.73 7.12 -6.48
CA TYR A 48 -1.18 5.87 -6.99
C TYR A 48 -1.40 4.71 -6.01
N LEU A 49 -1.13 4.91 -4.71
CA LEU A 49 -1.36 3.89 -3.68
C LEU A 49 -2.85 3.52 -3.57
N ASP A 50 -3.74 4.51 -3.65
CA ASP A 50 -5.18 4.30 -3.64
C ASP A 50 -5.67 3.49 -4.85
N ALA A 51 -5.19 3.85 -6.04
CA ALA A 51 -5.54 3.14 -7.26
C ALA A 51 -4.96 1.72 -7.29
N LYS A 52 -3.73 1.52 -6.81
CA LYS A 52 -3.11 0.20 -6.69
C LYS A 52 -3.92 -0.71 -5.75
N ARG A 53 -4.34 -0.20 -4.59
CA ARG A 53 -5.21 -0.97 -3.69
C ARG A 53 -6.54 -1.31 -4.36
N ALA A 54 -7.20 -0.34 -4.99
CA ALA A 54 -8.48 -0.60 -5.66
C ALA A 54 -8.35 -1.67 -6.75
N LEU A 55 -7.24 -1.66 -7.50
CA LEU A 55 -6.88 -2.70 -8.45
C LEU A 55 -6.70 -4.07 -7.74
N ASP A 56 -5.90 -4.13 -6.68
CA ASP A 56 -5.63 -5.37 -5.93
C ASP A 56 -6.95 -5.96 -5.38
N THR A 57 -7.84 -5.14 -4.83
CA THR A 57 -9.17 -5.54 -4.35
C THR A 57 -10.03 -6.09 -5.48
N SER A 58 -10.08 -5.39 -6.62
CA SER A 58 -10.87 -5.81 -7.78
C SER A 58 -10.37 -7.14 -8.36
N VAL A 59 -9.05 -7.37 -8.38
CA VAL A 59 -8.46 -8.66 -8.79
C VAL A 59 -8.87 -9.79 -7.84
N GLN A 60 -8.88 -9.56 -6.52
CA GLN A 60 -9.37 -10.56 -5.57
C GLN A 60 -10.86 -10.86 -5.77
N ARG A 61 -11.67 -9.82 -6.01
CA ARG A 61 -13.09 -9.98 -6.28
C ARG A 61 -13.36 -10.74 -7.57
N GLN A 62 -12.61 -10.45 -8.63
CA GLN A 62 -12.64 -11.20 -9.88
C GLN A 62 -12.36 -12.69 -9.65
N LYS A 63 -11.32 -13.03 -8.87
CA LYS A 63 -11.00 -14.42 -8.53
C LYS A 63 -12.13 -15.13 -7.78
N GLN A 64 -12.77 -14.44 -6.83
CA GLN A 64 -13.92 -14.97 -6.09
C GLN A 64 -15.11 -15.21 -7.02
N LEU A 65 -15.44 -14.24 -7.86
CA LEU A 65 -16.55 -14.34 -8.82
C LEU A 65 -16.31 -15.46 -9.85
N ALA A 66 -15.06 -15.64 -10.33
CA ALA A 66 -14.71 -16.72 -11.24
C ALA A 66 -14.90 -18.10 -10.60
N THR A 67 -14.52 -18.23 -9.32
CA THR A 67 -14.75 -19.45 -8.54
C THR A 67 -16.26 -19.71 -8.39
N GLN A 68 -17.03 -18.68 -8.03
CA GLN A 68 -18.49 -18.79 -7.92
C GLN A 68 -19.15 -19.17 -9.25
N LEU A 69 -18.71 -18.58 -10.37
CA LEU A 69 -19.23 -18.90 -11.69
C LEU A 69 -19.02 -20.37 -12.02
N THR A 70 -17.82 -20.89 -11.76
CA THR A 70 -17.50 -22.32 -11.96
C THR A 70 -18.44 -23.22 -11.15
N THR A 71 -18.69 -22.89 -9.89
CA THR A 71 -19.64 -23.64 -9.05
C THR A 71 -21.07 -23.59 -9.62
N ILE A 72 -21.53 -22.41 -10.07
CA ILE A 72 -22.87 -22.26 -10.64
C ILE A 72 -23.00 -23.04 -11.95
N GLU A 73 -21.95 -23.07 -12.79
CA GLU A 73 -21.95 -23.84 -14.04
C GLU A 73 -22.10 -25.35 -13.78
N VAL A 74 -21.41 -25.89 -12.77
CA VAL A 74 -21.62 -27.27 -12.32
C VAL A 74 -23.06 -27.52 -11.83
N GLU A 75 -23.64 -26.59 -11.07
CA GLU A 75 -25.04 -26.70 -10.64
C GLU A 75 -26.02 -26.67 -11.82
N ILE A 76 -25.74 -25.86 -12.84
CA ILE A 76 -26.55 -25.80 -14.07
C ILE A 76 -26.50 -27.14 -14.79
N ASP A 77 -25.33 -27.75 -14.94
CA ASP A 77 -25.17 -29.04 -15.62
C ASP A 77 -25.92 -30.16 -14.90
N GLN A 78 -25.82 -30.22 -13.57
CA GLN A 78 -26.57 -31.18 -12.76
C GLN A 78 -28.09 -30.98 -12.89
N ARG A 79 -28.56 -29.73 -12.87
CA ARG A 79 -29.98 -29.40 -13.02
C ARG A 79 -30.50 -29.68 -14.43
N ASN A 80 -29.69 -29.43 -15.47
CA ASN A 80 -30.00 -29.82 -16.85
C ASN A 80 -30.18 -31.34 -16.97
N GLY A 81 -29.36 -32.14 -16.29
CA GLY A 81 -29.52 -33.59 -16.22
C GLY A 81 -30.89 -34.00 -15.66
N LYS A 82 -31.28 -33.44 -14.51
CA LYS A 82 -32.60 -33.70 -13.90
C LYS A 82 -33.78 -33.27 -14.79
N VAL A 83 -33.67 -32.12 -15.45
CA VAL A 83 -34.69 -31.67 -16.42
C VAL A 83 -34.78 -32.62 -17.60
N SER A 84 -33.65 -33.19 -18.05
CA SER A 84 -33.62 -34.18 -19.13
C SER A 84 -34.31 -35.49 -18.71
N GLU A 85 -34.09 -35.96 -17.48
CA GLU A 85 -34.79 -37.12 -16.92
C GLU A 85 -36.31 -36.89 -16.85
N ILE A 86 -36.74 -35.71 -16.36
CA ILE A 86 -38.16 -35.33 -16.33
C ILE A 86 -38.75 -35.32 -17.75
N ALA A 87 -38.04 -34.71 -18.71
CA ALA A 87 -38.49 -34.66 -20.10
C ALA A 87 -38.59 -36.05 -20.74
N GLU A 88 -37.66 -36.96 -20.44
CA GLU A 88 -37.68 -38.34 -20.91
C GLU A 88 -38.88 -39.12 -20.35
N VAL A 89 -39.15 -39.00 -19.05
CA VAL A 89 -40.33 -39.63 -18.42
C VAL A 89 -41.60 -39.06 -19.03
N ALA A 90 -41.71 -37.73 -19.16
CA ALA A 90 -42.87 -37.09 -19.77
C ALA A 90 -43.09 -37.56 -21.22
N TYR A 91 -42.02 -37.72 -22.00
CA TYR A 91 -42.07 -38.21 -23.38
C TYR A 91 -42.52 -39.67 -23.47
N ARG A 92 -41.97 -40.57 -22.64
CA ARG A 92 -42.32 -41.99 -22.63
C ARG A 92 -43.74 -42.26 -22.15
N THR A 93 -44.17 -41.54 -21.12
CA THR A 93 -45.48 -41.74 -20.48
C THR A 93 -46.59 -41.07 -21.28
N GLY A 94 -46.28 -39.92 -21.91
CA GLY A 94 -47.22 -39.12 -22.69
C GLY A 94 -48.37 -38.53 -21.85
N ARG A 95 -49.10 -37.58 -22.42
CA ARG A 95 -50.23 -36.92 -21.71
C ARG A 95 -51.39 -37.89 -21.42
N LEU A 96 -51.59 -38.88 -22.29
CA LEU A 96 -52.64 -39.88 -22.14
C LEU A 96 -52.30 -40.92 -21.05
N GLY A 97 -51.02 -41.18 -20.78
CA GLY A 97 -50.59 -42.14 -19.77
C GLY A 97 -50.92 -41.69 -18.34
N ALA A 98 -50.70 -40.42 -18.02
CA ALA A 98 -51.08 -39.85 -16.72
C ALA A 98 -52.61 -39.86 -16.50
N MET A 99 -53.39 -39.54 -17.54
CA MET A 99 -54.86 -39.63 -17.48
C MET A 99 -55.33 -41.08 -17.34
N SER A 100 -54.70 -42.03 -18.04
CA SER A 100 -55.00 -43.47 -17.90
C SER A 100 -54.65 -43.99 -16.50
N ALA A 101 -53.55 -43.54 -15.90
CA ALA A 101 -53.17 -43.88 -14.53
C ALA A 101 -54.19 -43.38 -13.49
N LEU A 102 -54.78 -42.21 -13.70
CA LEU A 102 -55.87 -41.69 -12.87
C LEU A 102 -57.16 -42.50 -13.05
N LEU A 103 -57.56 -42.79 -14.30
CA LEU A 103 -58.81 -43.47 -14.62
C LEU A 103 -58.82 -44.96 -14.25
N ASN A 104 -57.65 -45.59 -14.11
CA ASN A 104 -57.52 -47.00 -13.72
C ASN A 104 -57.64 -47.22 -12.18
N SER A 105 -58.45 -46.42 -11.50
CA SER A 105 -58.73 -46.57 -10.05
C SER A 105 -60.16 -47.04 -9.85
N ASN A 106 -60.36 -48.02 -8.97
CA ASN A 106 -61.66 -48.67 -8.77
C ASN A 106 -62.46 -48.07 -7.60
N THR A 107 -61.92 -47.06 -6.90
CA THR A 107 -62.58 -46.38 -5.79
C THR A 107 -62.34 -44.86 -5.83
N PRO A 108 -63.28 -44.04 -5.32
CA PRO A 108 -63.11 -42.59 -5.23
C PRO A 108 -61.86 -42.17 -4.44
N GLU A 109 -61.56 -42.84 -3.33
CA GLU A 109 -60.39 -42.54 -2.49
C GLU A 109 -59.08 -42.79 -3.26
N GLY A 110 -58.99 -43.92 -3.98
CA GLY A 110 -57.81 -44.25 -4.77
C GLY A 110 -57.57 -43.30 -5.95
N PHE A 111 -58.64 -42.72 -6.52
CA PHE A 111 -58.51 -41.64 -7.50
C PHE A 111 -57.87 -40.40 -6.89
N MET A 112 -58.35 -39.97 -5.72
CA MET A 112 -57.87 -38.76 -5.04
C MET A 112 -56.41 -38.90 -4.61
N ASP A 113 -55.99 -40.05 -4.10
CA ASP A 113 -54.59 -40.31 -3.73
C ASP A 113 -53.66 -40.22 -4.95
N ARG A 114 -54.06 -40.78 -6.10
CA ARG A 114 -53.29 -40.68 -7.34
C ARG A 114 -53.25 -39.25 -7.88
N ALA A 115 -54.34 -38.50 -7.77
CA ALA A 115 -54.38 -37.10 -8.14
C ALA A 115 -53.42 -36.26 -7.28
N ALA A 116 -53.43 -36.46 -5.96
CA ALA A 116 -52.50 -35.79 -5.05
C ALA A 116 -51.03 -36.16 -5.33
N ALA A 117 -50.76 -37.42 -5.66
CA ALA A 117 -49.41 -37.86 -6.03
C ALA A 117 -48.93 -37.20 -7.34
N LEU A 118 -49.78 -37.08 -8.36
CA LEU A 118 -49.44 -36.39 -9.60
C LEU A 118 -49.22 -34.90 -9.40
N ASP A 119 -50.02 -34.24 -8.55
CA ASP A 119 -49.82 -32.83 -8.20
C ASP A 119 -48.47 -32.62 -7.50
N ALA A 120 -48.11 -33.51 -6.57
CA ALA A 120 -46.81 -33.47 -5.91
C ALA A 120 -45.63 -33.64 -6.90
N VAL A 121 -45.78 -34.49 -7.92
CA VAL A 121 -44.80 -34.66 -9.00
C VAL A 121 -44.69 -33.38 -9.83
N ALA A 122 -45.81 -32.82 -10.29
CA ALA A 122 -45.82 -31.58 -11.08
C ALA A 122 -45.19 -30.41 -10.30
N ALA A 123 -45.54 -30.25 -9.01
CA ALA A 123 -44.94 -29.24 -8.14
C ALA A 123 -43.42 -29.42 -7.97
N ASN A 124 -42.94 -30.67 -8.01
CA ASN A 124 -41.51 -30.96 -7.97
C ASN A 124 -40.82 -30.64 -9.30
N GLU A 125 -41.41 -31.01 -10.43
CA GLU A 125 -40.89 -30.68 -11.78
C GLU A 125 -40.78 -29.16 -11.98
N ASP A 126 -41.81 -28.41 -11.59
CA ASP A 126 -41.83 -26.95 -11.62
C ASP A 126 -40.75 -26.33 -10.72
N ARG A 127 -40.45 -26.96 -9.58
CA ARG A 127 -39.36 -26.53 -8.70
C ARG A 127 -38.01 -26.73 -9.39
N VAL A 128 -37.77 -27.89 -10.00
CA VAL A 128 -36.51 -28.19 -10.70
C VAL A 128 -36.28 -27.23 -11.87
N LEU A 129 -37.32 -26.93 -12.66
CA LEU A 129 -37.24 -25.95 -13.74
C LEU A 129 -36.94 -24.53 -13.23
N ARG A 130 -37.65 -24.07 -12.20
CA ARG A 130 -37.39 -22.75 -11.58
C ARG A 130 -35.98 -22.66 -11.03
N ASP A 131 -35.51 -23.71 -10.38
CA ASP A 131 -34.15 -23.79 -9.85
C ASP A 131 -33.11 -23.69 -10.98
N LEU A 132 -33.30 -24.40 -12.10
CA LEU A 132 -32.41 -24.26 -13.26
C LEU A 132 -32.38 -22.82 -13.80
N LEU A 133 -33.55 -22.20 -13.96
CA LEU A 133 -33.65 -20.80 -14.43
C LEU A 133 -32.94 -19.84 -13.46
N ASN A 134 -33.16 -19.99 -12.16
CA ASN A 134 -32.47 -19.21 -11.12
C ASN A 134 -30.95 -19.35 -11.18
N SER A 135 -30.43 -20.56 -11.41
CA SER A 135 -28.99 -20.78 -11.58
C SER A 135 -28.44 -20.11 -12.84
N LYS A 136 -29.17 -20.19 -13.97
CA LYS A 136 -28.79 -19.50 -15.21
C LYS A 136 -28.75 -17.98 -15.04
N ASP A 137 -29.76 -17.41 -14.36
CA ASP A 137 -29.79 -15.99 -14.05
C ASP A 137 -28.63 -15.57 -13.13
N LYS A 138 -28.34 -16.38 -12.12
CA LYS A 138 -27.19 -16.16 -11.22
C LYS A 138 -25.87 -16.19 -12.00
N ALA A 139 -25.68 -17.16 -12.90
CA ALA A 139 -24.49 -17.23 -13.75
C ALA A 139 -24.34 -15.97 -14.62
N ASN A 140 -25.42 -15.51 -15.24
CA ASN A 140 -25.41 -14.29 -16.05
C ASN A 140 -25.06 -13.04 -15.23
N ARG A 141 -25.65 -12.88 -14.04
CA ARG A 141 -25.30 -11.78 -13.12
C ARG A 141 -23.83 -11.84 -12.67
N THR A 142 -23.31 -13.04 -12.39
CA THR A 142 -21.90 -13.22 -12.03
C THR A 142 -20.96 -12.88 -13.19
N ARG A 143 -21.31 -13.22 -14.44
CA ARG A 143 -20.55 -12.82 -15.64
C ARG A 143 -20.52 -11.30 -15.80
N VAL A 144 -21.67 -10.64 -15.67
CA VAL A 144 -21.74 -9.17 -15.72
C VAL A 144 -20.89 -8.53 -14.61
N ALA A 145 -20.92 -9.11 -13.40
CA ALA A 145 -20.07 -8.63 -12.30
C ALA A 145 -18.56 -8.81 -12.60
N LEU A 146 -18.16 -9.94 -13.21
CA LEU A 146 -16.78 -10.17 -13.66
C LEU A 146 -16.33 -9.13 -14.69
N ASP A 147 -17.17 -8.82 -15.68
CA ASP A 147 -16.87 -7.78 -16.66
C ASP A 147 -16.76 -6.40 -16.01
N GLY A 148 -17.59 -6.13 -15.00
CA GLY A 148 -17.50 -4.95 -14.14
C GLY A 148 -16.13 -4.83 -13.46
N GLU A 149 -15.64 -5.91 -12.84
CA GLU A 149 -14.31 -5.93 -12.22
C GLU A 149 -13.20 -5.71 -13.26
N ILE A 150 -13.26 -6.33 -14.43
CA ILE A 150 -12.25 -6.13 -15.49
C ILE A 150 -12.19 -4.66 -15.93
N ASN A 151 -13.34 -3.99 -16.05
CA ASN A 151 -13.40 -2.58 -16.39
C ASN A 151 -12.83 -1.69 -15.26
N GLU A 152 -13.14 -2.00 -14.01
CA GLU A 152 -12.57 -1.30 -12.86
C GLU A 152 -11.05 -1.48 -12.79
N GLN A 153 -10.52 -2.68 -13.03
CA GLN A 153 -9.07 -2.92 -13.11
C GLN A 153 -8.40 -2.05 -14.17
N ARG A 154 -8.96 -2.00 -15.40
CA ARG A 154 -8.45 -1.15 -16.49
C ARG A 154 -8.44 0.33 -16.10
N LYS A 155 -9.51 0.80 -15.46
CA LYS A 155 -9.62 2.16 -14.95
C LYS A 155 -8.54 2.45 -13.91
N GLN A 156 -8.32 1.56 -12.95
CA GLN A 156 -7.31 1.77 -11.91
C GLN A 156 -5.88 1.76 -12.47
N VAL A 157 -5.59 0.88 -13.45
CA VAL A 157 -4.31 0.92 -14.19
C VAL A 157 -4.12 2.26 -14.89
N ALA A 158 -5.16 2.81 -15.51
CA ALA A 158 -5.09 4.12 -16.16
C ALA A 158 -4.89 5.26 -15.15
N VAL A 159 -5.53 5.20 -13.98
CA VAL A 159 -5.30 6.16 -12.89
C VAL A 159 -3.84 6.09 -12.41
N MET A 160 -3.33 4.88 -12.16
CA MET A 160 -1.94 4.67 -11.77
C MET A 160 -0.95 5.27 -12.79
N ALA A 161 -1.19 5.04 -14.09
CA ALA A 161 -0.38 5.61 -15.16
C ALA A 161 -0.41 7.15 -15.15
N LYS A 162 -1.57 7.77 -14.99
CA LYS A 162 -1.71 9.23 -14.89
C LYS A 162 -0.98 9.80 -13.66
N ARG A 163 -1.06 9.12 -12.52
CA ARG A 163 -0.37 9.54 -11.28
C ARG A 163 1.15 9.40 -11.40
N LYS A 164 1.63 8.34 -12.05
CA LYS A 164 3.05 8.20 -12.41
C LYS A 164 3.52 9.38 -13.26
N GLU A 165 2.81 9.67 -14.34
CA GLU A 165 3.15 10.75 -15.27
C GLU A 165 3.08 12.12 -14.60
N GLN A 166 2.10 12.35 -13.72
CA GLN A 166 2.02 13.55 -12.88
C GLN A 166 3.28 13.73 -12.02
N ALA A 167 3.73 12.68 -11.32
CA ALA A 167 4.94 12.76 -10.49
C ALA A 167 6.21 13.00 -11.34
N GLU A 168 6.37 12.29 -12.46
CA GLU A 168 7.55 12.43 -13.33
C GLU A 168 7.62 13.81 -13.98
N ARG A 169 6.49 14.39 -14.40
CA ARG A 169 6.43 15.78 -14.89
C ARG A 169 6.77 16.78 -13.79
N ALA A 170 6.23 16.61 -12.60
CA ALA A 170 6.52 17.50 -11.47
C ALA A 170 8.03 17.54 -11.19
N LEU A 171 8.69 16.38 -11.18
CA LEU A 171 10.13 16.27 -11.01
C LEU A 171 10.92 16.91 -12.15
N THR A 172 10.49 16.73 -13.39
CA THR A 172 11.15 17.32 -14.57
C THR A 172 11.11 18.85 -14.52
N VAL A 173 9.97 19.44 -14.14
CA VAL A 173 9.81 20.90 -14.03
C VAL A 173 10.65 21.46 -12.89
N ALA A 174 10.76 20.74 -11.77
CA ALA A 174 11.41 21.24 -10.57
C ALA A 174 12.93 20.97 -10.51
N THR A 175 13.46 20.08 -11.36
CA THR A 175 14.89 19.77 -11.38
C THR A 175 15.61 20.57 -12.46
N THR A 176 16.49 21.50 -12.04
CA THR A 176 17.51 22.03 -12.96
C THR A 176 18.56 20.93 -13.17
N PRO A 177 18.95 20.56 -14.40
CA PRO A 177 19.88 19.47 -14.63
C PRO A 177 21.26 19.85 -14.05
N LYS A 178 21.62 19.32 -12.88
CA LYS A 178 23.01 19.23 -12.47
C LYS A 178 23.55 17.89 -12.99
N PRO A 179 24.73 17.85 -13.63
CA PRO A 179 25.29 16.59 -14.14
C PRO A 179 25.33 15.55 -13.02
N GLN A 180 24.57 14.46 -13.16
CA GLN A 180 24.77 13.28 -12.32
C GLN A 180 26.18 12.77 -12.63
N THR A 181 27.01 12.64 -11.61
CA THR A 181 28.24 11.87 -11.80
C THR A 181 27.85 10.40 -11.92
N THR A 182 28.59 9.60 -12.68
CA THR A 182 28.33 8.16 -12.86
C THR A 182 28.33 7.38 -11.53
N ALA A 183 28.89 7.96 -10.46
CA ALA A 183 28.80 7.47 -9.10
C ALA A 183 27.40 7.56 -8.48
N ASP A 184 26.51 8.45 -8.94
CA ASP A 184 25.18 8.68 -8.34
C ASP A 184 24.10 7.74 -8.89
N ALA A 185 24.23 7.29 -10.14
CA ALA A 185 23.20 6.48 -10.81
C ALA A 185 23.21 4.98 -10.43
N GLY A 186 24.33 4.47 -9.92
CA GLY A 186 24.50 3.06 -9.50
C GLY A 186 24.61 2.82 -7.98
N SER A 187 24.68 3.89 -7.18
CA SER A 187 25.20 3.83 -5.80
C SER A 187 24.17 3.50 -4.72
N ASN A 188 22.88 3.75 -4.92
CA ASN A 188 21.87 3.62 -3.86
C ASN A 188 21.32 2.19 -3.68
N ARG A 189 22.02 1.18 -4.19
CA ARG A 189 21.69 -0.23 -3.96
C ARG A 189 22.05 -0.63 -2.53
N GLY A 190 21.06 -0.59 -1.64
CA GLY A 190 21.14 -1.28 -0.35
C GLY A 190 20.85 -2.76 -0.47
N THR A 191 21.26 -3.53 0.55
CA THR A 191 21.11 -4.99 0.61
C THR A 191 20.16 -5.42 1.74
N SER A 192 19.40 -4.49 2.35
CA SER A 192 18.49 -4.83 3.44
C SER A 192 17.42 -5.84 3.00
N SER A 193 17.31 -6.93 3.75
CA SER A 193 16.33 -8.00 3.55
C SER A 193 15.26 -8.06 4.64
N ALA A 194 15.29 -7.13 5.60
CA ALA A 194 14.36 -7.12 6.73
C ALA A 194 12.94 -6.73 6.29
N ASN A 195 11.94 -7.40 6.86
CA ASN A 195 10.52 -7.12 6.64
C ASN A 195 9.92 -6.41 7.86
N ALA A 196 9.24 -5.30 7.62
CA ALA A 196 8.42 -4.62 8.61
C ALA A 196 7.14 -5.42 8.90
N LYS A 197 6.56 -5.23 10.08
CA LYS A 197 5.14 -5.51 10.31
C LYS A 197 4.30 -4.51 9.51
N ALA A 198 3.21 -4.97 8.89
CA ALA A 198 2.32 -4.09 8.15
C ALA A 198 1.61 -3.10 9.10
N ALA A 199 1.51 -1.84 8.69
CA ALA A 199 0.70 -0.85 9.37
C ALA A 199 -0.79 -1.25 9.31
N PRO A 200 -1.59 -0.90 10.33
CA PRO A 200 -3.03 -1.18 10.33
C PRO A 200 -3.73 -0.57 9.11
N ARG A 201 -4.71 -1.29 8.59
CA ARG A 201 -5.60 -0.86 7.50
C ARG A 201 -7.04 -0.91 7.97
N ASN A 202 -7.91 -0.14 7.32
CA ASN A 202 -9.36 -0.25 7.49
C ASN A 202 -9.85 -1.63 7.02
N SER A 203 -11.09 -1.98 7.37
CA SER A 203 -11.71 -3.26 6.96
C SER A 203 -11.83 -3.43 5.44
N ASP A 204 -11.90 -2.32 4.69
CA ASP A 204 -11.88 -2.29 3.23
C ASP A 204 -10.46 -2.31 2.63
N GLY A 205 -9.43 -2.43 3.46
CA GLY A 205 -8.01 -2.42 3.06
C GLY A 205 -7.43 -1.04 2.78
N SER A 206 -8.22 0.03 2.89
CA SER A 206 -7.74 1.41 2.74
C SER A 206 -6.85 1.82 3.91
N TRP A 207 -5.99 2.80 3.65
CA TRP A 207 -5.21 3.42 4.70
C TRP A 207 -6.10 4.36 5.52
N PRO A 208 -6.16 4.23 6.85
CA PRO A 208 -6.90 5.19 7.66
C PRO A 208 -6.33 6.60 7.46
N SER A 209 -7.22 7.59 7.50
CA SER A 209 -6.79 8.98 7.62
C SER A 209 -6.27 9.18 9.03
N GLU A 210 -5.06 9.70 9.15
CA GLU A 210 -4.40 9.90 10.43
C GLU A 210 -3.95 11.36 10.55
N SER A 211 -4.20 11.96 11.71
CA SER A 211 -3.72 13.28 12.05
C SER A 211 -2.45 13.20 12.90
N CYS A 212 -1.71 14.31 12.92
CA CYS A 212 -0.63 14.57 13.86
C CYS A 212 -1.20 14.51 15.29
N SER A 213 -1.04 13.36 15.97
CA SER A 213 -1.80 13.02 17.18
C SER A 213 -0.97 12.34 18.25
N ILE A 214 0.23 11.87 17.92
CA ILE A 214 1.16 11.25 18.85
C ILE A 214 2.31 12.21 19.08
N ASN A 215 2.71 12.44 20.33
CA ASN A 215 3.92 13.21 20.62
C ASN A 215 5.13 12.58 19.92
N ASP A 216 5.89 13.39 19.17
CA ASP A 216 7.08 12.91 18.48
C ASP A 216 8.10 12.36 19.49
N PRO A 217 8.48 11.07 19.43
CA PRO A 217 9.43 10.46 20.36
C PRO A 217 10.90 10.69 19.93
N THR A 218 11.14 11.45 18.87
CA THR A 218 12.49 11.89 18.47
C THR A 218 12.88 13.16 19.22
N PRO A 219 14.12 13.67 19.10
CA PRO A 219 14.50 14.94 19.71
C PRO A 219 13.76 16.16 19.14
N ALA A 220 12.93 15.99 18.12
CA ALA A 220 12.07 17.04 17.62
C ALA A 220 10.87 17.28 18.55
N SER A 221 10.36 18.51 18.57
CA SER A 221 9.12 18.85 19.28
C SER A 221 7.91 18.73 18.35
N GLY A 222 6.73 18.46 18.89
CA GLY A 222 5.48 18.39 18.13
C GLY A 222 4.88 16.99 18.06
N CYS A 223 4.20 16.67 16.96
CA CYS A 223 3.49 15.41 16.81
C CYS A 223 3.78 14.68 15.50
N ILE A 224 3.51 13.38 15.51
CA ILE A 224 3.55 12.51 14.35
C ILE A 224 2.24 11.72 14.24
N THR A 225 1.98 11.14 13.07
CA THR A 225 0.88 10.19 12.91
C THR A 225 1.24 8.84 13.53
N PRO A 226 0.25 8.03 13.95
CA PRO A 226 0.47 6.65 14.38
C PRO A 226 1.28 5.82 13.37
N ARG A 227 1.12 6.05 12.07
CA ARG A 227 1.87 5.37 11.01
C ARG A 227 3.32 5.79 10.92
N THR A 228 3.62 7.07 11.09
CA THR A 228 5.01 7.54 11.17
C THR A 228 5.69 6.93 12.39
N LEU A 229 5.01 6.88 13.54
CA LEU A 229 5.53 6.19 14.72
C LEU A 229 5.80 4.71 14.42
N HIS A 230 4.85 4.03 13.76
CA HIS A 230 5.00 2.64 13.37
C HIS A 230 6.23 2.44 12.46
N ALA A 231 6.37 3.25 11.41
CA ALA A 231 7.51 3.17 10.50
C ALA A 231 8.85 3.43 11.20
N LEU A 232 8.91 4.42 12.09
CA LEU A 232 10.06 4.69 12.95
C LEU A 232 10.44 3.48 13.80
N ASN A 233 9.46 2.88 14.47
CA ASN A 233 9.68 1.71 15.33
C ASN A 233 10.09 0.47 14.53
N GLN A 234 9.51 0.26 13.35
CA GLN A 234 9.90 -0.84 12.47
C GLN A 234 11.34 -0.66 11.95
N ALA A 235 11.74 0.56 11.56
CA ALA A 235 13.12 0.84 11.16
C ALA A 235 14.11 0.59 12.31
N LYS A 236 13.80 1.07 13.52
CA LYS A 236 14.61 0.80 14.73
C LYS A 236 14.72 -0.70 15.02
N ALA A 237 13.61 -1.44 14.93
CA ALA A 237 13.60 -2.89 15.12
C ALA A 237 14.43 -3.64 14.06
N ALA A 238 14.56 -3.08 12.86
CA ALA A 238 15.41 -3.59 11.79
C ALA A 238 16.90 -3.19 11.94
N GLY A 239 17.29 -2.53 13.05
CA GLY A 239 18.67 -2.16 13.36
C GLY A 239 19.07 -0.74 12.92
N PHE A 240 18.14 0.05 12.39
CA PHE A 240 18.39 1.44 12.00
C PHE A 240 18.13 2.39 13.17
N THR A 241 19.11 2.49 14.08
CA THR A 241 18.98 3.16 15.38
C THR A 241 19.75 4.48 15.50
N ARG A 242 20.32 4.99 14.40
CA ARG A 242 20.97 6.31 14.38
C ARG A 242 19.96 7.43 14.65
N TYR A 243 20.47 8.65 14.81
CA TYR A 243 19.66 9.83 15.08
C TYR A 243 18.53 9.99 14.03
N VAL A 244 17.33 10.35 14.50
CA VAL A 244 16.15 10.60 13.65
C VAL A 244 15.49 11.89 14.13
N SER A 245 14.90 12.65 13.22
CA SER A 245 14.03 13.78 13.52
C SER A 245 12.77 13.70 12.66
N CYS A 246 11.57 13.77 13.24
CA CYS A 246 10.33 13.55 12.49
C CYS A 246 9.46 14.79 12.31
N HIS A 247 9.11 15.51 13.36
CA HIS A 247 8.28 16.71 13.25
C HIS A 247 9.12 17.97 13.10
N ARG A 248 8.61 18.92 12.32
CA ARG A 248 8.98 20.34 12.41
C ARG A 248 7.75 21.19 12.09
N PRO A 249 7.43 22.23 12.88
CA PRO A 249 6.18 22.98 12.74
C PRO A 249 6.19 23.94 11.54
N SER A 250 7.36 24.27 11.01
CA SER A 250 7.58 25.16 9.88
C SER A 250 7.85 24.40 8.58
N GLY A 251 7.64 25.07 7.46
CA GLY A 251 7.92 24.55 6.12
C GLY A 251 6.71 23.93 5.44
N SER A 252 6.96 23.34 4.28
CA SER A 252 5.98 22.62 3.48
C SER A 252 6.31 21.12 3.46
N GLY A 253 5.48 20.30 2.80
CA GLY A 253 5.72 18.87 2.71
C GLY A 253 5.14 18.09 3.89
N GLU A 254 5.86 17.06 4.34
CA GLU A 254 5.28 15.99 5.16
C GLU A 254 5.64 16.07 6.64
N HIS A 255 6.72 16.76 7.00
CA HIS A 255 7.10 16.93 8.40
C HIS A 255 6.09 17.73 9.25
N PRO A 256 5.55 18.88 8.81
CA PRO A 256 4.55 19.61 9.59
C PRO A 256 3.24 18.83 9.79
N LYS A 257 2.99 17.86 8.92
CA LYS A 257 1.84 16.95 9.01
C LYS A 257 2.09 15.76 9.92
N GLY A 258 3.33 15.60 10.41
CA GLY A 258 3.74 14.46 11.22
C GLY A 258 3.90 13.16 10.42
N ARG A 259 4.09 13.26 9.10
CA ARG A 259 4.10 12.14 8.15
C ARG A 259 5.48 11.83 7.56
N ALA A 260 6.53 12.43 8.12
CA ALA A 260 7.89 12.21 7.68
C ALA A 260 8.88 12.04 8.82
N CYS A 261 10.01 11.42 8.50
CA CYS A 261 11.18 11.33 9.36
C CYS A 261 12.47 11.39 8.53
N ASP A 262 13.42 12.19 9.01
CA ASP A 262 14.77 12.26 8.50
C ASP A 262 15.67 11.39 9.37
N PHE A 263 16.19 10.31 8.80
CA PHE A 263 17.06 9.35 9.47
C PHE A 263 18.52 9.63 9.12
N ALA A 264 19.29 10.13 10.10
CA ALA A 264 20.68 10.48 9.90
C ALA A 264 21.48 9.29 9.38
N ALA A 265 22.24 9.52 8.31
CA ALA A 265 23.17 8.55 7.77
C ALA A 265 24.38 8.41 8.70
N GLN A 266 24.78 9.47 9.42
CA GLN A 266 25.93 9.48 10.34
C GLN A 266 25.51 9.18 11.78
N LYS A 267 26.44 8.66 12.60
CA LYS A 267 26.18 8.32 14.01
C LYS A 267 25.95 9.57 14.89
N GLY A 268 26.61 10.68 14.56
CA GLY A 268 26.61 11.91 15.34
C GLY A 268 25.40 12.83 15.14
N GLY A 269 24.45 12.47 14.27
CA GLY A 269 23.36 13.35 13.84
C GLY A 269 23.47 13.72 12.36
N PHE A 270 22.84 14.82 11.98
CA PHE A 270 22.92 15.36 10.63
C PHE A 270 24.25 16.11 10.46
N GLY A 271 25.16 15.59 9.64
CA GLY A 271 26.44 16.23 9.37
C GLY A 271 26.68 16.43 7.88
N GLY A 272 27.93 16.21 7.43
CA GLY A 272 28.30 16.37 6.02
C GLY A 272 27.76 15.26 5.11
N ASP A 273 28.12 15.32 3.83
CA ASP A 273 27.80 14.26 2.87
C ASP A 273 28.21 12.89 3.42
N ALA A 274 27.28 11.94 3.41
CA ALA A 274 27.57 10.58 3.85
C ALA A 274 28.57 9.92 2.89
N THR A 275 29.63 9.37 3.47
CA THR A 275 30.67 8.61 2.76
C THR A 275 30.90 7.27 3.46
N GLY A 276 31.61 6.35 2.80
CA GLY A 276 31.99 5.05 3.37
C GLY A 276 30.85 4.28 4.04
N GLY A 277 31.04 3.94 5.32
CA GLY A 277 30.07 3.19 6.12
C GLY A 277 28.75 3.94 6.39
N ASP A 278 28.76 5.27 6.42
CA ASP A 278 27.56 6.08 6.61
C ASP A 278 26.68 6.04 5.35
N LYS A 279 27.31 6.12 4.18
CA LYS A 279 26.61 5.96 2.90
C LYS A 279 26.04 4.55 2.75
N THR A 280 26.80 3.53 3.16
CA THR A 280 26.32 2.13 3.17
C THR A 280 25.12 1.95 4.09
N TYR A 281 25.13 2.59 5.27
CA TYR A 281 23.99 2.59 6.18
C TYR A 281 22.76 3.24 5.55
N GLY A 282 22.91 4.43 4.94
CA GLY A 282 21.82 5.11 4.24
C GLY A 282 21.25 4.30 3.08
N ASN A 283 22.10 3.68 2.25
CA ASN A 283 21.67 2.78 1.18
C ASN A 283 20.80 1.63 1.72
N ASN A 284 21.24 0.98 2.80
CA ASN A 284 20.51 -0.12 3.41
C ASN A 284 19.18 0.31 4.01
N LEU A 285 19.12 1.51 4.60
CA LEU A 285 17.89 2.07 5.15
C LEU A 285 16.89 2.46 4.05
N ALA A 286 17.35 3.11 2.98
CA ALA A 286 16.51 3.40 1.82
C ALA A 286 15.95 2.10 1.20
N ALA A 287 16.79 1.08 1.02
CA ALA A 287 16.36 -0.22 0.53
C ALA A 287 15.34 -0.90 1.46
N TYR A 288 15.50 -0.75 2.78
CA TYR A 288 14.52 -1.24 3.76
C TYR A 288 13.15 -0.60 3.57
N PHE A 289 13.07 0.73 3.45
CA PHE A 289 11.80 1.42 3.25
C PHE A 289 11.15 1.08 1.91
N ILE A 290 11.94 0.98 0.83
CA ILE A 290 11.47 0.59 -0.50
C ILE A 290 10.88 -0.82 -0.48
N ARG A 291 11.61 -1.79 0.11
CA ARG A 291 11.13 -3.17 0.26
C ARG A 291 9.82 -3.24 1.03
N ASN A 292 9.66 -2.37 2.01
CA ASN A 292 8.51 -2.34 2.91
C ASN A 292 7.48 -1.26 2.52
N ALA A 293 7.52 -0.74 1.29
CA ALA A 293 6.72 0.41 0.88
C ALA A 293 5.22 0.19 1.08
N ASP A 294 4.69 -0.97 0.68
CA ASP A 294 3.28 -1.32 0.89
C ASP A 294 2.96 -1.63 2.36
N ARG A 295 3.92 -2.11 3.14
CA ARG A 295 3.73 -2.42 4.57
C ARG A 295 3.70 -1.16 5.43
N LEU A 296 4.40 -0.11 5.01
CA LEU A 296 4.56 1.14 5.76
C LEU A 296 3.79 2.32 5.14
N ALA A 297 3.05 2.10 4.06
CA ALA A 297 2.36 3.12 3.28
C ALA A 297 3.30 4.25 2.79
N VAL A 298 4.48 3.88 2.30
CA VAL A 298 5.49 4.84 1.86
C VAL A 298 4.97 5.64 0.66
N LEU A 299 4.93 6.97 0.80
CA LEU A 299 4.68 7.88 -0.30
C LEU A 299 5.94 8.03 -1.15
N TYR A 300 7.07 8.29 -0.50
CA TYR A 300 8.38 8.39 -1.13
C TYR A 300 9.53 8.27 -0.13
N VAL A 301 10.71 7.97 -0.68
CA VAL A 301 11.98 7.96 0.05
C VAL A 301 12.93 8.88 -0.69
N ILE A 302 13.61 9.79 0.01
CA ILE A 302 14.65 10.63 -0.60
C ILE A 302 16.00 10.24 0.00
N TRP A 303 16.96 9.95 -0.86
CA TRP A 303 18.31 9.59 -0.47
C TRP A 303 19.30 9.95 -1.55
N TYR A 304 20.37 10.62 -1.15
CA TYR A 304 21.54 10.90 -1.96
C TYR A 304 21.19 11.53 -3.31
N ARG A 305 20.51 12.67 -3.28
CA ARG A 305 20.06 13.43 -4.46
C ARG A 305 19.05 12.68 -5.34
N GLN A 306 18.37 11.68 -4.81
CA GLN A 306 17.36 10.91 -5.53
C GLN A 306 16.09 10.76 -4.71
N ILE A 307 14.96 10.72 -5.39
CA ILE A 307 13.66 10.36 -4.81
C ILE A 307 13.20 9.03 -5.40
N TRP A 308 12.80 8.11 -4.54
CA TRP A 308 12.13 6.88 -4.92
C TRP A 308 10.62 7.08 -4.76
N LEU A 309 9.88 6.77 -5.83
CA LEU A 309 8.43 6.77 -5.85
C LEU A 309 7.89 5.34 -6.08
N PRO A 310 6.81 4.91 -5.40
CA PRO A 310 6.15 3.64 -5.68
C PRO A 310 5.72 3.45 -7.14
N SER A 311 5.51 4.55 -7.87
CA SER A 311 5.04 4.56 -9.26
C SER A 311 6.15 4.47 -10.31
N SER A 312 7.37 4.93 -10.00
CA SER A 312 8.42 5.14 -11.02
C SER A 312 9.83 4.80 -10.58
N GLY A 313 10.03 4.35 -9.33
CA GLY A 313 11.35 4.03 -8.80
C GLY A 313 12.18 5.28 -8.53
N TRP A 314 13.51 5.14 -8.59
CA TRP A 314 14.44 6.25 -8.35
C TRP A 314 14.42 7.27 -9.50
N LYS A 315 14.34 8.55 -9.13
CA LYS A 315 14.45 9.72 -10.00
C LYS A 315 15.40 10.73 -9.37
N SER A 316 15.96 11.61 -10.20
CA SER A 316 16.79 12.71 -9.71
C SER A 316 15.96 13.64 -8.81
N TYR A 317 16.56 14.08 -7.69
CA TYR A 317 15.95 14.99 -6.73
C TYR A 317 17.04 15.76 -5.99
N SER A 318 17.36 16.98 -6.43
CA SER A 318 18.32 17.83 -5.73
C SER A 318 17.65 19.09 -5.20
N GLY A 319 17.94 19.44 -3.96
CA GLY A 319 17.52 20.69 -3.36
C GLY A 319 18.24 21.86 -4.04
N ALA A 320 17.55 22.97 -4.26
CA ALA A 320 18.10 24.13 -4.96
C ALA A 320 19.24 24.85 -4.20
N HIS A 321 19.63 24.36 -3.02
CA HIS A 321 20.48 25.08 -2.06
C HIS A 321 21.85 24.43 -1.80
N GLY A 322 22.11 23.21 -2.32
CA GLY A 322 23.45 22.62 -2.36
C GLY A 322 24.06 22.21 -1.01
N THR A 323 23.26 22.09 0.05
CA THR A 323 23.71 21.60 1.37
C THR A 323 23.45 20.10 1.51
N PRO A 324 24.22 19.38 2.36
CA PRO A 324 24.00 17.94 2.54
C PRO A 324 22.58 17.57 2.98
N SER A 325 21.95 18.43 3.79
CA SER A 325 20.55 18.26 4.20
C SER A 325 19.59 18.50 3.04
N THR A 326 19.69 19.63 2.33
CA THR A 326 18.77 19.92 1.20
C THR A 326 18.91 18.95 0.02
N ASP A 327 20.11 18.39 -0.17
CA ASP A 327 20.41 17.38 -1.18
C ASP A 327 20.26 15.93 -0.66
N HIS A 328 19.85 15.74 0.60
CA HIS A 328 19.62 14.44 1.23
C HIS A 328 20.82 13.49 1.17
N THR A 329 22.03 14.03 1.18
CA THR A 329 23.27 13.24 1.15
C THR A 329 23.72 12.84 2.55
N ASN A 330 23.18 13.45 3.61
CA ASN A 330 23.51 13.13 5.01
C ASN A 330 22.41 12.38 5.77
N HIS A 331 21.22 12.17 5.19
CA HIS A 331 20.11 11.44 5.79
C HIS A 331 19.18 10.79 4.76
N VAL A 332 18.51 9.71 5.17
CA VAL A 332 17.40 9.13 4.41
C VAL A 332 16.10 9.77 4.90
N HIS A 333 15.40 10.46 4.01
CA HIS A 333 14.08 11.00 4.29
C HIS A 333 13.00 9.97 3.92
N LEU A 334 12.06 9.76 4.83
CA LEU A 334 10.89 8.92 4.63
C LEU A 334 9.63 9.76 4.73
N SER A 335 8.72 9.62 3.77
CA SER A 335 7.35 10.12 3.87
C SER A 335 6.32 8.99 3.76
N VAL A 336 5.29 9.03 4.60
CA VAL A 336 4.21 8.02 4.66
C VAL A 336 2.82 8.63 4.42
N TYR A 337 1.86 7.81 3.98
CA TYR A 337 0.50 8.24 3.58
C TYR A 337 -0.25 8.87 4.74
#